data_AF-A0A6A6R8H2-F1
#
_entry.id   AF-A0A6A6R8H2-F1
#
_cell.length_a   1.000
_cell.length_b   1.000
_cell.length_c   1.000
_cell.angle_alpha   90.00
_cell.angle_beta   90.00
_cell.angle_gamma   90.00
#
_symmetry.space_group_name_H-M   'P 1'
#
loop_
_entity.id
_entity.type
_entity.pdbx_description
1 polymer ?
#
loop_
_entity_poly.entity_id
_entity_poly.type
_entity_poly.pdbx_seq_one_letter_code
_entity_poly.pdbx_strand_id
1 'polypeptide(L)'
;MDVDRKLNKALEAANDAMQHLSVSPDFTNLDYAHIDRLLARVVDLPTEANQRNTRRNLLVVRQWMVQKGPAVILLEVLGQLFWRLGELNGKQFERFKAGLENQSSYISLVQDQRAVAIVVQRIRHIQKSKSDACQDFLVELSDGSDIKSESPTPMRHMPSPGKAPISIPVPVSEPESTAFGIGLIKFLPSSSSNLWKNDMEHLLIDFYINGICPGRTPITKSNAYITLLRIADTCPSTRFALLSLSASYIEDYVHAEKERYHQAHLFYMTEALQSLARQITAGDSFDACLATSMLLLHHDAVNNVDESNMCWSVHASIFDTIPPNQINPLCDAASFIRYQLILARTSQTGAQLRNTKLHSLETAEWYDMIPQNEAQCINGVLGLSPQLLFLISSITALSADKSSSIMAHKLSYAQMQDAQLQALRQWTTEVTGSAHEIVLATAETYRLAAQIYLRCRLYGYTRFHPAVAELSDALISLILSLPVTGPLYTAIYPIWPLWIACLTCNADKRDRLYQRVVPIREGDKSTLPAVLRRVSGLRSWLARQNTEVHRHEGWWDEMLEPDSSAHAIRTDRLLCLG
;
A
#
# COMPACT_ATOMS: atom_id res chain seq x y z
N MET A 1 -41.27 -35.26 -13.61
CA MET A 1 -40.57 -35.21 -12.31
C MET A 1 -39.43 -34.19 -12.27
N ASP A 2 -38.64 -34.00 -13.33
CA ASP A 2 -37.47 -33.08 -13.29
C ASP A 2 -37.81 -31.58 -13.41
N VAL A 3 -39.05 -31.25 -13.78
CA VAL A 3 -39.52 -29.87 -14.05
C VAL A 3 -39.78 -29.07 -12.76
N ASP A 4 -40.36 -29.68 -11.72
CA ASP A 4 -40.58 -28.98 -10.44
C ASP A 4 -39.30 -28.93 -9.58
N ARG A 5 -38.31 -29.80 -9.85
CA ARG A 5 -37.03 -29.83 -9.15
C ARG A 5 -36.21 -28.54 -9.33
N LYS A 6 -36.22 -27.97 -10.54
CA LYS A 6 -35.50 -26.71 -10.83
C LYS A 6 -36.14 -25.52 -10.12
N LEU A 7 -37.48 -25.47 -10.10
CA LEU A 7 -38.24 -24.45 -9.39
C LEU A 7 -37.97 -24.52 -7.88
N ASN A 8 -38.01 -25.72 -7.29
CA ASN A 8 -37.76 -25.90 -5.86
C ASN A 8 -36.34 -25.46 -5.47
N LYS A 9 -35.32 -25.82 -6.26
CA LYS A 9 -33.93 -25.37 -6.02
C LYS A 9 -33.76 -23.85 -6.10
N ALA A 10 -34.49 -23.19 -6.99
CA ALA A 10 -34.46 -21.73 -7.06
C ALA A 10 -35.13 -21.10 -5.83
N LEU A 11 -36.25 -21.66 -5.37
CA LEU A 11 -36.93 -21.22 -4.15
C LEU A 11 -36.08 -21.46 -2.89
N GLU A 12 -35.41 -22.62 -2.79
CA GLU A 12 -34.46 -22.92 -1.72
C GLU A 12 -33.33 -21.87 -1.68
N ALA A 13 -32.66 -21.61 -2.80
CA ALA A 13 -31.60 -20.61 -2.87
C ALA A 13 -32.07 -19.20 -2.49
N ALA A 14 -33.29 -18.83 -2.88
CA ALA A 14 -33.88 -17.54 -2.50
C ALA A 14 -34.19 -17.49 -0.98
N ASN A 15 -34.68 -18.58 -0.41
CA ASN A 15 -34.95 -18.67 1.03
C ASN A 15 -33.67 -18.59 1.86
N ASP A 16 -32.61 -19.28 1.45
CA ASP A 16 -31.30 -19.23 2.09
C ASP A 16 -30.74 -17.80 2.07
N ALA A 17 -30.87 -17.10 0.94
CA ALA A 17 -30.49 -15.70 0.83
C ALA A 17 -31.32 -14.80 1.75
N MET A 18 -32.64 -14.98 1.82
CA MET A 18 -33.49 -14.21 2.73
C MET A 18 -33.18 -14.47 4.21
N GLN A 19 -32.86 -15.71 4.57
CA GLN A 19 -32.41 -16.04 5.92
C GLN A 19 -31.08 -15.36 6.23
N HIS A 20 -30.12 -15.39 5.29
CA HIS A 20 -28.85 -14.68 5.44
C HIS A 20 -29.05 -13.17 5.63
N LEU A 21 -29.92 -12.55 4.83
CA LEU A 21 -30.23 -11.12 4.94
C LEU A 21 -30.93 -10.77 6.27
N SER A 22 -31.73 -11.69 6.82
CA SER A 22 -32.40 -11.45 8.11
C SER A 22 -31.44 -11.37 9.32
N VAL A 23 -30.26 -11.97 9.21
CA VAL A 23 -29.20 -11.91 10.25
C VAL A 23 -28.44 -10.58 10.21
N SER A 24 -28.54 -9.81 9.12
CA SER A 24 -27.87 -8.51 8.94
C SER A 24 -28.87 -7.42 8.54
N PRO A 25 -29.68 -6.91 9.50
CA PRO A 25 -30.79 -5.98 9.21
C PRO A 25 -30.34 -4.60 8.71
N ASP A 26 -29.06 -4.24 8.90
CA ASP A 26 -28.48 -2.99 8.42
C ASP A 26 -27.58 -3.20 7.19
N PHE A 27 -27.45 -4.45 6.71
CA PHE A 27 -26.68 -4.85 5.54
C PHE A 27 -25.18 -4.46 5.56
N THR A 28 -24.65 -3.96 6.69
CA THR A 28 -23.28 -3.44 6.81
C THR A 28 -22.21 -4.51 6.62
N ASN A 29 -22.53 -5.77 6.93
CA ASN A 29 -21.59 -6.90 6.93
C ASN A 29 -21.75 -7.82 5.70
N LEU A 30 -22.46 -7.36 4.67
CA LEU A 30 -22.65 -8.15 3.45
C LEU A 30 -21.41 -8.10 2.55
N ASP A 31 -20.98 -9.25 2.06
CA ASP A 31 -20.09 -9.32 0.91
C ASP A 31 -20.88 -8.97 -0.37
N TYR A 32 -20.50 -7.85 -0.99
CA TYR A 32 -21.14 -7.35 -2.20
C TYR A 32 -20.57 -7.93 -3.49
N ALA A 33 -19.54 -8.77 -3.44
CA ALA A 33 -18.84 -9.25 -4.63
C ALA A 33 -19.78 -9.93 -5.64
N HIS A 34 -20.72 -10.77 -5.18
CA HIS A 34 -21.69 -11.44 -6.05
C HIS A 34 -22.75 -10.48 -6.61
N ILE A 35 -23.24 -9.58 -5.76
CA ILE A 35 -24.22 -8.55 -6.11
C ILE A 35 -23.64 -7.61 -7.18
N ASP A 36 -22.39 -7.15 -7.00
CA ASP A 36 -21.73 -6.24 -7.95
C ASP A 36 -21.47 -6.90 -9.30
N ARG A 37 -21.01 -8.16 -9.30
CA ARG A 37 -20.80 -8.92 -10.55
C ARG A 37 -22.10 -9.07 -11.34
N LEU A 38 -23.22 -9.36 -10.66
CA LEU A 38 -24.51 -9.48 -11.33
C LEU A 38 -25.01 -8.10 -11.81
N LEU A 39 -24.96 -7.08 -10.94
CA LEU A 39 -25.37 -5.72 -11.27
C LEU A 39 -24.59 -5.16 -12.47
N ALA A 40 -23.28 -5.40 -12.55
CA ALA A 40 -22.47 -4.94 -13.66
C ALA A 40 -22.95 -5.49 -15.02
N ARG A 41 -23.50 -6.71 -15.05
CA ARG A 41 -24.03 -7.38 -16.23
C ARG A 41 -25.51 -7.04 -16.51
N VAL A 42 -26.25 -6.67 -15.47
CA VAL A 42 -27.65 -6.20 -15.61
C VAL A 42 -27.69 -4.76 -16.14
N VAL A 43 -26.77 -3.92 -15.68
CA VAL A 43 -26.59 -2.53 -16.16
C VAL A 43 -26.11 -2.55 -17.61
N ASP A 44 -25.04 -3.30 -17.91
CA ASP A 44 -24.49 -3.44 -19.25
C ASP A 44 -24.76 -4.84 -19.80
N LEU A 45 -25.89 -4.98 -20.50
CA LEU A 45 -26.30 -6.25 -21.09
C LEU A 45 -25.31 -6.67 -22.19
N PRO A 46 -24.91 -7.95 -22.25
CA PRO A 46 -24.04 -8.46 -23.30
C PRO A 46 -24.62 -8.21 -24.70
N THR A 47 -23.79 -7.72 -25.62
CA THR A 47 -24.17 -7.37 -27.01
C THR A 47 -23.83 -8.47 -28.02
N GLU A 48 -22.95 -9.41 -27.68
CA GLU A 48 -22.49 -10.49 -28.56
C GLU A 48 -23.56 -11.57 -28.84
N ALA A 49 -23.61 -12.05 -30.08
CA ALA A 49 -24.57 -13.07 -30.52
C ALA A 49 -24.43 -14.42 -29.79
N ASN A 50 -23.22 -14.79 -29.37
CA ASN A 50 -22.92 -16.05 -28.68
C ASN A 50 -23.42 -16.08 -27.22
N GLN A 51 -23.81 -14.93 -26.67
CA GLN A 51 -24.31 -14.82 -25.29
C GLN A 51 -25.84 -14.67 -25.21
N ARG A 52 -26.58 -15.06 -26.27
CA ARG A 52 -28.03 -14.83 -26.39
C ARG A 52 -28.85 -15.36 -25.21
N ASN A 53 -28.51 -16.55 -24.70
CA ASN A 53 -29.20 -17.15 -23.55
C ASN A 53 -28.91 -16.39 -22.24
N THR A 54 -27.65 -16.01 -22.02
CA THR A 54 -27.21 -15.20 -20.90
C THR A 54 -27.88 -13.82 -20.89
N ARG A 55 -27.96 -13.16 -22.06
CA ARG A 55 -28.65 -11.88 -22.22
C ARG A 55 -30.13 -11.98 -21.89
N ARG A 56 -30.80 -13.05 -22.34
CA ARG A 56 -32.21 -13.32 -22.01
C ARG A 56 -32.41 -13.43 -20.48
N ASN A 57 -31.52 -14.14 -19.79
CA ASN A 57 -31.62 -14.31 -18.33
C ASN A 57 -31.40 -12.99 -17.57
N LEU A 58 -30.42 -12.19 -18.01
CA LEU A 58 -30.17 -10.87 -17.43
C LEU A 58 -31.34 -9.89 -17.68
N LEU A 59 -32.01 -9.98 -18.83
CA LEU A 59 -33.22 -9.20 -19.12
C LEU A 59 -34.36 -9.56 -18.17
N VAL A 60 -34.52 -10.84 -17.83
CA VAL A 60 -35.52 -11.30 -16.86
C VAL A 60 -35.24 -10.71 -15.48
N VAL A 61 -33.98 -10.74 -15.02
CA VAL A 61 -33.58 -10.11 -13.74
C VAL A 61 -33.80 -8.59 -13.78
N ARG A 62 -33.43 -7.94 -14.88
CA ARG A 62 -33.63 -6.49 -15.06
C ARG A 62 -35.11 -6.11 -14.99
N GLN A 63 -35.97 -6.85 -15.68
CA GLN A 63 -37.42 -6.64 -15.64
C GLN A 63 -37.98 -6.88 -14.24
N TRP A 64 -37.48 -7.88 -13.53
CA TRP A 64 -37.88 -8.14 -12.15
C TRP A 64 -37.52 -6.99 -11.21
N MET A 65 -36.30 -6.44 -11.32
CA MET A 65 -35.88 -5.24 -10.58
C MET A 65 -36.76 -4.02 -10.89
N VAL A 66 -37.14 -3.82 -12.15
CA VAL A 66 -38.02 -2.71 -12.54
C VAL A 66 -39.44 -2.88 -12.00
N GLN A 67 -39.95 -4.11 -11.99
CA GLN A 67 -41.33 -4.40 -11.57
C GLN A 67 -41.52 -4.45 -10.06
N LYS A 68 -40.51 -4.94 -9.32
CA LYS A 68 -40.63 -5.22 -7.88
C LYS A 68 -39.69 -4.39 -7.01
N GLY A 69 -38.79 -3.64 -7.62
CA GLY A 69 -37.81 -2.79 -6.93
C GLY A 69 -36.39 -3.37 -7.00
N PRO A 70 -35.36 -2.52 -6.91
CA PRO A 70 -33.97 -2.92 -7.12
C PRO A 70 -33.44 -3.88 -6.03
N ALA A 71 -34.05 -3.87 -4.84
CA ALA A 71 -33.66 -4.71 -3.70
C ALA A 71 -33.78 -6.22 -3.98
N VAL A 72 -34.55 -6.66 -4.98
CA VAL A 72 -34.62 -8.09 -5.37
C VAL A 72 -33.25 -8.68 -5.72
N ILE A 73 -32.30 -7.85 -6.15
CA ILE A 73 -30.94 -8.28 -6.50
C ILE A 73 -30.15 -8.78 -5.29
N LEU A 74 -30.54 -8.39 -4.06
CA LEU A 74 -29.89 -8.83 -2.84
C LEU A 74 -30.10 -10.33 -2.57
N LEU A 75 -31.06 -10.96 -3.25
CA LEU A 75 -31.21 -12.42 -3.23
C LEU A 75 -30.02 -13.15 -3.87
N GLU A 76 -29.12 -12.45 -4.57
CA GLU A 76 -27.86 -12.98 -5.07
C GLU A 76 -26.71 -12.89 -4.06
N VAL A 77 -26.95 -12.50 -2.80
CA VAL A 77 -25.88 -12.30 -1.80
C VAL A 77 -25.02 -13.56 -1.57
N LEU A 78 -25.59 -14.76 -1.75
CA LEU A 78 -24.85 -16.03 -1.66
C LEU A 78 -24.30 -16.51 -3.01
N GLY A 79 -24.55 -15.81 -4.12
CA GLY A 79 -24.05 -16.15 -5.46
C GLY A 79 -24.68 -17.38 -6.12
N GLN A 80 -25.87 -17.80 -5.66
CA GLN A 80 -26.48 -19.07 -6.06
C GLN A 80 -27.72 -18.92 -6.96
N LEU A 81 -28.41 -17.77 -6.93
CA LEU A 81 -29.74 -17.64 -7.50
C LEU A 81 -29.70 -17.39 -9.02
N PHE A 82 -28.79 -16.55 -9.51
CA PHE A 82 -28.74 -16.13 -10.91
C PHE A 82 -28.67 -17.30 -11.90
N TRP A 83 -27.77 -18.26 -11.64
CA TRP A 83 -27.61 -19.42 -12.52
C TRP A 83 -28.87 -20.29 -12.51
N ARG A 84 -29.51 -20.46 -11.33
CA ARG A 84 -30.77 -21.22 -11.17
C ARG A 84 -31.94 -20.57 -11.91
N LEU A 85 -32.05 -19.25 -11.86
CA LEU A 85 -33.06 -18.52 -12.63
C LEU A 85 -32.89 -18.74 -14.14
N GLY A 86 -31.65 -18.89 -14.61
CA GLY A 86 -31.35 -19.21 -16.00
C GLY A 86 -31.79 -20.61 -16.45
N GLU A 87 -32.07 -21.52 -15.53
CA GLU A 87 -32.59 -22.86 -15.82
C GLU A 87 -34.13 -22.91 -15.92
N LEU A 88 -34.82 -21.83 -15.55
CA LEU A 88 -36.29 -21.75 -15.52
C LEU A 88 -36.85 -21.29 -16.86
N ASN A 89 -37.97 -21.90 -17.28
CA ASN A 89 -38.80 -21.36 -18.35
C ASN A 89 -39.73 -20.24 -17.83
N GLY A 90 -40.38 -19.50 -18.73
CA GLY A 90 -41.24 -18.36 -18.36
C GLY A 90 -42.36 -18.71 -17.36
N LYS A 91 -43.02 -19.87 -17.52
CA LYS A 91 -44.08 -20.30 -16.58
C LYS A 91 -43.50 -20.63 -15.20
N GLN A 92 -42.31 -21.24 -15.14
CA GLN A 92 -41.63 -21.54 -13.88
C GLN A 92 -41.15 -20.27 -13.19
N PHE A 93 -40.65 -19.28 -13.94
CA PHE A 93 -40.23 -18.00 -13.38
C PHE A 93 -41.40 -17.22 -12.77
N GLU A 94 -42.58 -17.24 -13.40
CA GLU A 94 -43.79 -16.65 -12.81
C GLU A 94 -44.23 -17.39 -11.54
N ARG A 95 -44.20 -18.74 -11.53
CA ARG A 95 -44.47 -19.53 -10.31
C ARG A 95 -43.45 -19.26 -9.20
N PHE A 96 -42.19 -19.05 -9.55
CA PHE A 96 -41.13 -18.68 -8.61
C PHE A 96 -41.43 -17.32 -7.96
N LYS A 97 -41.75 -16.28 -8.76
CA LYS A 97 -42.14 -14.96 -8.24
C LYS A 97 -43.37 -15.04 -7.35
N ALA A 98 -44.42 -15.74 -7.77
CA ALA A 98 -45.61 -15.94 -6.96
C ALA A 98 -45.30 -16.68 -5.64
N GLY A 99 -44.34 -17.61 -5.66
CA GLY A 99 -43.86 -18.31 -4.46
C GLY A 99 -43.18 -17.38 -3.45
N LEU A 100 -42.40 -16.40 -3.94
CA LEU A 100 -41.77 -15.38 -3.09
C LEU A 100 -42.75 -14.33 -2.58
N GLU A 101 -43.73 -13.93 -3.41
CA GLU A 101 -44.74 -12.93 -3.05
C GLU A 101 -45.66 -13.37 -1.90
N ASN A 102 -45.73 -14.67 -1.62
CA ASN A 102 -46.44 -15.21 -0.47
C ASN A 102 -45.61 -15.15 0.84
N GLN A 103 -44.35 -14.71 0.79
CA GLN A 103 -43.45 -14.67 1.94
C GLN A 103 -43.30 -13.24 2.48
N SER A 104 -43.50 -13.08 3.79
CA SER A 104 -43.38 -11.78 4.47
C SER A 104 -41.95 -11.23 4.44
N SER A 105 -40.93 -12.08 4.52
CA SER A 105 -39.51 -11.73 4.42
C SER A 105 -39.17 -11.09 3.07
N TYR A 106 -39.68 -11.66 1.98
CA TYR A 106 -39.50 -11.12 0.63
C TYR A 106 -40.17 -9.74 0.49
N ILE A 107 -41.43 -9.61 0.94
CA ILE A 107 -42.16 -8.34 0.90
C ILE A 107 -41.40 -7.25 1.69
N SER A 108 -40.91 -7.59 2.89
CA SER A 108 -40.11 -6.68 3.71
C SER A 108 -38.84 -6.24 3.00
N LEU A 109 -38.14 -7.17 2.32
CA LEU A 109 -36.90 -6.86 1.59
C LEU A 109 -37.13 -5.87 0.45
N VAL A 110 -38.17 -6.10 -0.36
CA VAL A 110 -38.43 -5.25 -1.55
C VAL A 110 -38.98 -3.87 -1.18
N GLN A 111 -39.58 -3.72 0.00
CA GLN A 111 -40.07 -2.45 0.54
C GLN A 111 -39.06 -1.71 1.43
N ASP A 112 -37.96 -2.36 1.84
CA ASP A 112 -36.94 -1.73 2.69
C ASP A 112 -36.18 -0.65 1.89
N GLN A 113 -36.36 0.62 2.30
CA GLN A 113 -35.70 1.76 1.69
C GLN A 113 -34.17 1.70 1.82
N ARG A 114 -33.64 1.07 2.86
CA ARG A 114 -32.19 0.90 3.07
C ARG A 114 -31.62 -0.12 2.09
N ALA A 115 -32.33 -1.23 1.87
CA ALA A 115 -31.98 -2.21 0.84
C ALA A 115 -31.95 -1.57 -0.55
N VAL A 116 -32.95 -0.74 -0.87
CA VAL A 116 -33.00 0.03 -2.12
C VAL A 116 -31.82 1.01 -2.21
N ALA A 117 -31.54 1.76 -1.15
CA ALA A 117 -30.45 2.74 -1.12
C ALA A 117 -29.08 2.09 -1.36
N ILE A 118 -28.84 0.91 -0.77
CA ILE A 118 -27.61 0.14 -0.96
C ILE A 118 -27.47 -0.30 -2.41
N VAL A 119 -28.50 -0.86 -3.02
CA VAL A 119 -28.43 -1.28 -4.42
C VAL A 119 -28.16 -0.09 -5.35
N VAL A 120 -28.81 1.06 -5.10
CA VAL A 120 -28.55 2.29 -5.86
C VAL A 120 -27.10 2.77 -5.65
N GLN A 121 -26.59 2.70 -4.42
CA GLN A 121 -25.19 3.01 -4.12
C GLN A 121 -24.23 2.08 -4.86
N ARG A 122 -24.50 0.77 -4.90
CA ARG A 122 -23.69 -0.20 -5.66
C ARG A 122 -23.73 0.07 -7.17
N ILE A 123 -24.91 0.39 -7.73
CA ILE A 123 -25.02 0.77 -9.15
C ILE A 123 -24.16 1.99 -9.46
N ARG A 124 -24.20 3.04 -8.61
CA ARG A 124 -23.35 4.22 -8.76
C ARG A 124 -21.87 3.89 -8.64
N HIS A 125 -21.51 3.00 -7.72
CA HIS A 125 -20.13 2.51 -7.57
C HIS A 125 -19.64 1.81 -8.84
N ILE A 126 -20.45 0.92 -9.45
CA ILE A 126 -20.13 0.24 -10.70
C ILE A 126 -20.00 1.22 -11.86
N GLN A 127 -20.93 2.17 -11.98
CA GLN A 127 -20.88 3.20 -13.02
C GLN A 127 -19.62 4.06 -12.89
N LYS A 128 -19.26 4.45 -11.67
CA LYS A 128 -18.03 5.18 -11.39
C LYS A 128 -16.79 4.34 -11.76
N SER A 129 -16.72 3.09 -11.29
CA SER A 129 -15.62 2.19 -11.60
C SER A 129 -15.45 1.96 -13.11
N LYS A 130 -16.55 1.84 -13.86
CA LYS A 130 -16.51 1.74 -15.33
C LYS A 130 -16.12 3.04 -16.01
N SER A 131 -16.58 4.18 -15.50
CA SER A 131 -16.17 5.51 -15.99
C SER A 131 -14.68 5.72 -15.75
N ASP A 132 -14.18 5.34 -14.58
CA ASP A 132 -12.76 5.42 -14.22
C ASP A 132 -11.94 4.51 -15.14
N ALA A 133 -12.36 3.25 -15.34
CA ALA A 133 -11.69 2.32 -16.25
C ALA A 133 -11.75 2.75 -17.73
N CYS A 134 -12.86 3.36 -18.18
CA CYS A 134 -12.97 3.91 -19.52
C CYS A 134 -12.09 5.15 -19.69
N GLN A 135 -12.01 5.99 -18.65
CA GLN A 135 -11.10 7.14 -18.65
C GLN A 135 -9.65 6.68 -18.66
N ASP A 136 -9.30 5.65 -17.89
CA ASP A 136 -7.98 5.00 -17.91
C ASP A 136 -7.67 4.50 -19.33
N PHE A 137 -8.62 3.80 -19.97
CA PHE A 137 -8.46 3.32 -21.34
C PHE A 137 -8.40 4.43 -22.40
N LEU A 138 -9.16 5.52 -22.24
CA LEU A 138 -9.10 6.67 -23.14
C LEU A 138 -7.77 7.42 -23.00
N VAL A 139 -7.20 7.44 -21.79
CA VAL A 139 -5.84 7.93 -21.55
C VAL A 139 -4.83 7.03 -22.26
N GLU A 140 -4.95 5.70 -22.13
CA GLU A 140 -4.13 4.73 -22.88
C GLU A 140 -4.20 4.91 -24.41
N LEU A 141 -5.39 5.21 -24.94
CA LEU A 141 -5.60 5.44 -26.38
C LEU A 141 -5.05 6.79 -26.86
N SER A 142 -5.11 7.82 -26.01
CA SER A 142 -4.64 9.17 -26.36
C SER A 142 -3.12 9.22 -26.47
N ASP A 143 -2.40 8.38 -25.71
CA ASP A 143 -0.94 8.19 -25.81
C ASP A 143 -0.50 7.52 -27.12
N GLY A 144 -1.43 6.92 -27.89
CA GLY A 144 -1.15 6.21 -29.15
C GLY A 144 -1.39 7.00 -30.44
N SER A 145 -1.92 8.22 -30.38
CA SER A 145 -2.35 8.99 -31.55
C SER A 145 -1.39 10.11 -31.98
N ASP A 146 -0.11 9.80 -32.08
CA ASP A 146 0.87 10.63 -32.82
C ASP A 146 1.81 9.75 -33.66
N ILE A 147 1.21 8.97 -34.58
CA ILE A 147 1.95 8.40 -35.72
C ILE A 147 1.41 9.05 -36.99
N LYS A 148 1.95 10.23 -37.31
CA LYS A 148 1.83 10.82 -38.64
C LYS A 148 2.68 10.02 -39.63
N SER A 149 1.98 9.20 -40.43
CA SER A 149 2.08 9.13 -41.88
C SER A 149 3.24 9.92 -42.53
N GLU A 150 4.28 9.20 -43.00
CA GLU A 150 5.00 9.56 -44.22
C GLU A 150 5.17 8.32 -45.12
N SER A 151 5.01 8.55 -46.42
CA SER A 151 5.02 7.56 -47.50
C SER A 151 6.36 7.62 -48.27
N PRO A 152 6.67 6.64 -49.14
CA PRO A 152 8.02 6.09 -49.29
C PRO A 152 8.80 6.61 -50.51
N THR A 153 10.14 6.55 -50.47
CA THR A 153 11.03 6.45 -51.66
C THR A 153 12.43 5.93 -51.26
N PRO A 154 13.24 5.37 -52.20
CA PRO A 154 13.71 3.99 -52.07
C PRO A 154 15.22 3.80 -51.87
N MET A 155 15.54 2.62 -51.33
CA MET A 155 16.78 1.82 -51.42
C MET A 155 18.12 2.48 -51.74
N ARG A 156 19.09 2.24 -50.85
CA ARG A 156 20.42 1.75 -51.25
C ARG A 156 20.96 0.71 -50.26
N HIS A 157 21.47 -0.37 -50.85
CA HIS A 157 21.99 -1.58 -50.23
C HIS A 157 23.30 -1.37 -49.46
N MET A 158 23.38 -2.00 -48.26
CA MET A 158 24.44 -2.88 -47.69
C MET A 158 25.94 -2.46 -47.73
N PRO A 159 26.85 -3.01 -46.87
CA PRO A 159 26.73 -4.25 -46.09
C PRO A 159 27.14 -4.22 -44.60
N SER A 160 26.66 -5.24 -43.89
CA SER A 160 27.09 -5.71 -42.56
C SER A 160 28.52 -6.26 -42.57
N PRO A 161 29.22 -6.22 -41.41
CA PRO A 161 29.49 -7.44 -40.63
C PRO A 161 29.28 -7.19 -39.11
N GLY A 162 28.98 -8.10 -38.20
CA GLY A 162 28.91 -9.55 -38.16
C GLY A 162 29.26 -10.03 -36.74
N LYS A 163 28.26 -10.56 -36.00
CA LYS A 163 28.30 -11.50 -34.85
C LYS A 163 28.98 -11.01 -33.53
N ALA A 164 28.49 -11.32 -32.31
CA ALA A 164 27.91 -12.58 -31.84
C ALA A 164 26.88 -12.39 -30.68
N PRO A 165 25.96 -13.36 -30.47
CA PRO A 165 25.00 -13.36 -29.37
C PRO A 165 25.58 -14.01 -28.09
N ILE A 166 25.40 -13.36 -26.94
CA ILE A 166 25.69 -13.94 -25.62
C ILE A 166 24.46 -14.75 -25.19
N SER A 167 24.65 -16.07 -25.13
CA SER A 167 23.71 -17.07 -24.61
C SER A 167 23.59 -16.98 -23.09
N ILE A 168 22.35 -16.91 -22.61
CA ILE A 168 21.97 -17.00 -21.19
C ILE A 168 21.90 -18.49 -20.80
N PRO A 169 22.61 -18.96 -19.75
CA PRO A 169 22.42 -20.32 -19.23
C PRO A 169 21.21 -20.41 -18.31
N VAL A 170 20.41 -21.45 -18.53
CA VAL A 170 19.32 -21.97 -17.67
C VAL A 170 19.94 -22.64 -16.41
N PRO A 171 19.27 -22.62 -15.23
CA PRO A 171 19.93 -22.84 -13.95
C PRO A 171 20.20 -24.32 -13.64
N VAL A 172 21.33 -24.53 -12.94
CA VAL A 172 21.73 -25.79 -12.32
C VAL A 172 20.98 -25.98 -11.00
N SER A 173 20.52 -27.20 -10.80
CA SER A 173 19.73 -27.70 -9.69
C SER A 173 20.56 -27.82 -8.40
N GLU A 174 20.03 -27.33 -7.28
CA GLU A 174 20.49 -27.63 -5.92
C GLU A 174 19.28 -27.82 -4.98
N PRO A 175 19.46 -28.52 -3.84
CA PRO A 175 18.55 -29.56 -3.38
C PRO A 175 17.36 -29.05 -2.56
N GLU A 176 16.32 -29.89 -2.53
CA GLU A 176 15.09 -29.76 -1.75
C GLU A 176 15.36 -29.31 -0.30
N SER A 177 15.01 -28.07 0.01
CA SER A 177 14.87 -27.60 1.39
C SER A 177 13.60 -26.75 1.49
N THR A 178 12.81 -27.07 2.52
CA THR A 178 11.63 -26.38 3.07
C THR A 178 11.34 -24.99 2.48
N ALA A 179 10.14 -24.82 1.90
CA ALA A 179 9.64 -23.60 1.27
C ALA A 179 9.97 -22.32 2.08
N PHE A 180 11.05 -21.64 1.72
CA PHE A 180 11.36 -20.30 2.22
C PHE A 180 10.32 -19.32 1.67
N GLY A 181 9.76 -18.48 2.55
CA GLY A 181 8.75 -17.49 2.17
C GLY A 181 9.24 -16.58 1.05
N ILE A 182 8.45 -16.51 -0.02
CA ILE A 182 8.73 -15.69 -1.22
C ILE A 182 8.47 -14.20 -0.96
N GLY A 183 7.69 -13.84 0.07
CA GLY A 183 7.34 -12.47 0.47
C GLY A 183 8.13 -11.93 1.68
N LEU A 184 7.58 -10.93 2.36
CA LEU A 184 8.13 -10.31 3.58
C LEU A 184 8.01 -11.18 4.83
N ILE A 185 7.16 -12.20 4.81
CA ILE A 185 7.08 -13.20 5.88
C ILE A 185 7.88 -14.43 5.45
N LYS A 186 8.96 -14.73 6.19
CA LYS A 186 9.95 -15.73 5.79
C LYS A 186 9.63 -17.15 6.26
N PHE A 187 8.79 -17.27 7.28
CA PHE A 187 8.38 -18.53 7.88
C PHE A 187 6.94 -18.43 8.38
N LEU A 188 6.17 -19.51 8.20
CA LEU A 188 4.82 -19.67 8.74
C LEU A 188 4.79 -20.90 9.65
N PRO A 189 4.20 -20.81 10.85
CA PRO A 189 4.02 -21.94 11.73
C PRO A 189 3.14 -23.01 11.04
N SER A 190 3.58 -24.26 11.06
CA SER A 190 2.82 -25.36 10.44
C SER A 190 1.58 -25.69 11.25
N SER A 191 0.39 -25.72 10.62
CA SER A 191 -0.88 -26.10 11.28
C SER A 191 -0.91 -27.56 11.80
N SER A 192 0.09 -28.37 11.43
CA SER A 192 0.25 -29.78 11.79
C SER A 192 1.06 -30.01 13.08
N SER A 193 1.71 -28.99 13.66
CA SER A 193 2.39 -29.15 14.95
C SER A 193 1.36 -29.09 16.09
N ASN A 194 0.84 -30.26 16.49
CA ASN A 194 -0.02 -30.41 17.67
C ASN A 194 0.62 -29.92 18.99
N LEU A 195 1.90 -29.54 18.97
CA LEU A 195 2.63 -29.01 20.12
C LEU A 195 2.13 -27.61 20.54
N TRP A 196 1.60 -26.78 19.63
CA TRP A 196 1.44 -25.32 19.88
C TRP A 196 0.00 -24.83 19.91
N LYS A 197 -0.99 -25.73 19.87
CA LYS A 197 -2.41 -25.35 19.82
C LYS A 197 -2.91 -24.55 21.03
N ASN A 198 -2.23 -24.64 22.18
CA ASN A 198 -2.70 -24.06 23.44
C ASN A 198 -1.91 -22.85 23.96
N ASP A 199 -0.75 -22.51 23.39
CA ASP A 199 0.04 -21.35 23.81
C ASP A 199 0.17 -20.35 22.66
N MET A 200 -0.83 -19.46 22.60
CA MET A 200 -0.91 -18.42 21.57
C MET A 200 0.28 -17.47 21.64
N GLU A 201 0.74 -17.14 22.83
CA GLU A 201 1.80 -16.18 23.05
C GLU A 201 3.14 -16.70 22.53
N HIS A 202 3.47 -17.94 22.89
CA HIS A 202 4.66 -18.61 22.38
C HIS A 202 4.64 -18.75 20.85
N LEU A 203 3.49 -19.11 20.27
CA LEU A 203 3.34 -19.21 18.81
C LEU A 203 3.57 -17.86 18.12
N LEU A 204 3.01 -16.77 18.67
CA LEU A 204 3.18 -15.43 18.11
C LEU A 204 4.61 -14.92 18.25
N ILE A 205 5.30 -15.22 19.37
CA ILE A 205 6.72 -14.90 19.54
C ILE A 205 7.58 -15.67 18.54
N ASP A 206 7.32 -16.97 18.35
CA ASP A 206 8.06 -17.77 17.37
C ASP A 206 7.83 -17.24 15.94
N PHE A 207 6.58 -16.91 15.61
CA PHE A 207 6.25 -16.28 14.33
C PHE A 207 6.93 -14.91 14.15
N TYR A 208 7.05 -14.12 15.21
CA TYR A 208 7.80 -12.86 15.15
C TYR A 208 9.28 -13.10 14.81
N ILE A 209 9.92 -14.03 15.52
CA ILE A 209 11.35 -14.35 15.39
C ILE A 209 11.66 -14.92 14.00
N ASN A 210 10.87 -15.90 13.55
CA ASN A 210 11.16 -16.67 12.34
C ASN A 210 10.49 -16.09 11.10
N GLY A 211 9.31 -15.49 11.26
CA GLY A 211 8.50 -14.96 10.17
C GLY A 211 8.77 -13.49 9.88
N ILE A 212 8.62 -12.62 10.87
CA ILE A 212 8.66 -11.15 10.70
C ILE A 212 10.09 -10.63 10.64
N CYS A 213 10.91 -10.93 11.65
CA CYS A 213 12.26 -10.37 11.80
C CYS A 213 13.17 -10.59 10.58
N PRO A 214 13.28 -11.81 10.00
CA PRO A 214 14.18 -12.06 8.87
C PRO A 214 13.69 -11.37 7.59
N GLY A 215 12.42 -11.01 7.51
CA GLY A 215 11.85 -10.25 6.41
C GLY A 215 12.05 -8.74 6.51
N ARG A 216 12.60 -8.23 7.61
CA ARG A 216 12.82 -6.78 7.77
C ARG A 216 14.07 -6.32 7.04
N THR A 217 15.15 -7.10 7.10
CA THR A 217 16.44 -6.70 6.53
C THR A 217 17.34 -7.89 6.22
N PRO A 218 18.17 -7.82 5.16
CA PRO A 218 19.26 -8.76 4.95
C PRO A 218 20.41 -8.58 5.97
N ILE A 219 20.48 -7.45 6.68
CA ILE A 219 21.49 -7.18 7.70
C ILE A 219 21.05 -7.79 9.04
N THR A 220 21.41 -9.05 9.27
CA THR A 220 20.89 -9.81 10.41
C THR A 220 21.46 -9.38 11.77
N LYS A 221 22.71 -8.88 11.81
CA LYS A 221 23.41 -8.52 13.06
C LYS A 221 22.85 -7.26 13.72
N SER A 222 22.59 -6.20 12.95
CA SER A 222 21.97 -4.96 13.41
C SER A 222 20.45 -4.90 13.17
N ASN A 223 19.78 -6.06 13.10
CA ASN A 223 18.33 -6.09 12.95
C ASN A 223 17.63 -5.65 14.25
N ALA A 224 17.15 -4.40 14.29
CA ALA A 224 16.50 -3.84 15.46
C ALA A 224 15.28 -4.66 15.93
N TYR A 225 14.57 -5.35 15.03
CA TYR A 225 13.41 -6.16 15.45
C TYR A 225 13.83 -7.32 16.36
N ILE A 226 15.04 -7.86 16.19
CA ILE A 226 15.58 -8.88 17.11
C ILE A 226 15.95 -8.26 18.46
N THR A 227 16.46 -7.03 18.49
CA THR A 227 16.84 -6.38 19.77
C THR A 227 15.60 -6.03 20.61
N LEU A 228 14.45 -5.76 19.97
CA LEU A 228 13.17 -5.53 20.64
C LEU A 228 12.69 -6.73 21.50
N LEU A 229 13.10 -7.96 21.18
CA LEU A 229 12.75 -9.15 21.98
C LEU A 229 13.30 -9.05 23.40
N ARG A 230 14.53 -8.56 23.55
CA ARG A 230 15.14 -8.38 24.88
C ARG A 230 14.38 -7.36 25.72
N ILE A 231 13.82 -6.34 25.07
CA ILE A 231 12.98 -5.34 25.73
C ILE A 231 11.63 -5.96 26.10
N ALA A 232 11.04 -6.75 25.20
CA ALA A 232 9.78 -7.45 25.44
C ALA A 232 9.85 -8.47 26.59
N ASP A 233 11.02 -9.05 26.87
CA ASP A 233 11.19 -9.94 28.03
C ASP A 233 11.02 -9.23 29.37
N THR A 234 11.32 -7.93 29.43
CA THR A 234 11.26 -7.14 30.67
C THR A 234 10.13 -6.12 30.70
N CYS A 235 9.57 -5.75 29.56
CA CYS A 235 8.60 -4.66 29.42
C CYS A 235 7.28 -5.17 28.81
N PRO A 236 6.19 -5.28 29.61
CA PRO A 236 4.90 -5.81 29.15
C PRO A 236 4.30 -5.05 27.96
N SER A 237 4.44 -3.72 27.94
CA SER A 237 3.97 -2.86 26.84
C SER A 237 4.57 -3.28 25.48
N THR A 238 5.89 -3.47 25.44
CA THR A 238 6.62 -3.89 24.24
C THR A 238 6.26 -5.33 23.86
N ARG A 239 6.14 -6.22 24.84
CA ARG A 239 5.70 -7.61 24.62
C ARG A 239 4.33 -7.68 23.97
N PHE A 240 3.35 -6.97 24.52
CA PHE A 240 2.00 -6.95 23.96
C PHE A 240 1.95 -6.29 22.58
N ALA A 241 2.72 -5.22 22.34
CA ALA A 241 2.80 -4.61 21.00
C ALA A 241 3.41 -5.59 19.96
N LEU A 242 4.41 -6.37 20.36
CA LEU A 242 5.02 -7.40 19.52
C LEU A 242 4.02 -8.51 19.19
N LEU A 243 3.28 -8.99 20.19
CA LEU A 243 2.25 -10.01 20.03
C LEU A 243 1.11 -9.53 19.14
N SER A 244 0.66 -8.28 19.32
CA SER A 244 -0.34 -7.62 18.48
C SER A 244 0.10 -7.56 17.01
N LEU A 245 1.33 -7.10 16.75
CA LEU A 245 1.92 -7.08 15.41
C LEU A 245 1.97 -8.48 14.80
N SER A 246 2.40 -9.48 15.58
CA SER A 246 2.50 -10.86 15.12
C SER A 246 1.13 -11.44 14.76
N ALA A 247 0.12 -11.18 15.59
CA ALA A 247 -1.25 -11.63 15.38
C ALA A 247 -1.89 -10.97 14.14
N SER A 248 -1.64 -9.69 13.90
CA SER A 248 -2.18 -9.01 12.72
C SER A 248 -1.49 -9.41 11.43
N TYR A 249 -0.25 -9.90 11.45
CA TYR A 249 0.34 -10.53 10.27
C TYR A 249 -0.19 -11.95 10.05
N ILE A 250 -0.20 -12.79 11.08
CA ILE A 250 -0.51 -14.21 10.91
C ILE A 250 -1.98 -14.47 10.50
N GLU A 251 -2.91 -13.58 10.86
CA GLU A 251 -4.34 -13.68 10.47
C GLU A 251 -4.54 -13.67 8.94
N ASP A 252 -3.64 -13.02 8.19
CA ASP A 252 -3.67 -12.94 6.73
C ASP A 252 -3.14 -14.22 6.05
N TYR A 253 -2.45 -15.09 6.79
CA TYR A 253 -1.88 -16.33 6.26
C TYR A 253 -2.61 -17.59 6.75
N VAL A 254 -3.18 -17.57 7.96
CA VAL A 254 -3.86 -18.73 8.57
C VAL A 254 -5.37 -18.49 8.59
N HIS A 255 -5.99 -18.50 7.40
CA HIS A 255 -7.40 -18.15 7.23
C HIS A 255 -8.38 -19.02 8.05
N ALA A 256 -8.05 -20.28 8.32
CA ALA A 256 -8.88 -21.19 9.12
C ALA A 256 -9.04 -20.72 10.59
N GLU A 257 -8.08 -19.97 11.12
CA GLU A 257 -8.08 -19.43 12.48
C GLU A 257 -8.09 -17.89 12.48
N LYS A 258 -8.51 -17.26 11.37
CA LYS A 258 -8.49 -15.80 11.21
C LYS A 258 -9.14 -15.07 12.38
N GLU A 259 -10.34 -15.49 12.79
CA GLU A 259 -11.07 -14.87 13.90
C GLU A 259 -10.30 -14.97 15.24
N ARG A 260 -9.63 -16.10 15.48
CA ARG A 260 -8.82 -16.31 16.68
C ARG A 260 -7.64 -15.33 16.74
N TYR A 261 -6.94 -15.17 15.62
CA TYR A 261 -5.82 -14.24 15.52
C TYR A 261 -6.26 -12.79 15.52
N HIS A 262 -7.42 -12.49 14.93
CA HIS A 262 -8.03 -11.17 14.99
C HIS A 262 -8.35 -10.76 16.43
N GLN A 263 -8.98 -11.65 17.21
CA GLN A 263 -9.25 -11.43 18.63
C GLN A 263 -7.95 -11.26 19.44
N ALA A 264 -6.92 -12.07 19.15
CA ALA A 264 -5.61 -11.96 19.78
C ALA A 264 -4.95 -10.60 19.49
N HIS A 265 -4.98 -10.17 18.24
CA HIS A 265 -4.48 -8.86 17.82
C HIS A 265 -5.17 -7.74 18.61
N LEU A 266 -6.51 -7.69 18.63
CA LEU A 266 -7.24 -6.63 19.34
C LEU A 266 -6.97 -6.65 20.86
N PHE A 267 -6.90 -7.85 21.46
CA PHE A 267 -6.58 -8.02 22.87
C PHE A 267 -5.18 -7.47 23.20
N TYR A 268 -4.14 -7.95 22.48
CA TYR A 268 -2.77 -7.53 22.74
C TYR A 268 -2.52 -6.06 22.39
N MET A 269 -3.21 -5.52 21.38
CA MET A 269 -3.18 -4.07 21.09
C MET A 269 -3.69 -3.26 22.29
N THR A 270 -4.80 -3.67 22.87
CA THR A 270 -5.40 -3.00 24.04
C THR A 270 -4.46 -3.08 25.25
N GLU A 271 -3.92 -4.27 25.53
CA GLU A 271 -2.97 -4.47 26.63
C GLU A 271 -1.67 -3.69 26.46
N ALA A 272 -1.17 -3.57 25.21
CA ALA A 272 0.01 -2.77 24.89
C ALA A 272 -0.21 -1.29 25.23
N LEU A 273 -1.34 -0.71 24.77
CA LEU A 273 -1.68 0.70 25.02
C LEU A 273 -1.90 0.99 26.51
N GLN A 274 -2.62 0.11 27.23
CA GLN A 274 -2.83 0.26 28.66
C GLN A 274 -1.52 0.14 29.45
N SER A 275 -0.67 -0.81 29.09
CA SER A 275 0.62 -1.01 29.75
C SER A 275 1.59 0.13 29.46
N LEU A 276 1.59 0.65 28.22
CA LEU A 276 2.36 1.83 27.84
C LEU A 276 1.92 3.07 28.65
N ALA A 277 0.62 3.31 28.78
CA ALA A 277 0.11 4.43 29.58
C ALA A 277 0.52 4.32 31.05
N ARG A 278 0.45 3.12 31.64
CA ARG A 278 0.93 2.85 33.01
C ARG A 278 2.43 3.11 33.14
N GLN A 279 3.22 2.64 32.19
CA GLN A 279 4.67 2.79 32.17
C GLN A 279 5.12 4.25 32.07
N ILE A 280 4.48 5.03 31.18
CA ILE A 280 4.72 6.48 31.06
C ILE A 280 4.39 7.18 32.37
N THR A 281 3.25 6.86 32.98
CA THR A 281 2.81 7.48 34.26
C THR A 281 3.78 7.15 35.40
N ALA A 282 4.32 5.93 35.42
CA ALA A 282 5.30 5.50 36.41
C ALA A 282 6.70 6.08 36.17
N GLY A 283 6.97 6.65 34.98
CA GLY A 283 8.29 7.15 34.59
C GLY A 283 9.34 6.06 34.42
N ASP A 284 8.93 4.87 33.98
CA ASP A 284 9.79 3.68 33.90
C ASP A 284 10.21 3.35 32.44
N SER A 285 11.47 3.00 32.26
CA SER A 285 12.05 2.47 31.01
C SER A 285 11.59 3.20 29.73
N PHE A 286 11.91 4.49 29.59
CA PHE A 286 11.46 5.29 28.44
C PHE A 286 11.97 4.77 27.08
N ASP A 287 13.12 4.09 27.04
CA ASP A 287 13.58 3.39 25.82
C ASP A 287 12.61 2.26 25.42
N ALA A 288 12.00 1.57 26.38
CA ALA A 288 10.96 0.57 26.10
C ALA A 288 9.63 1.20 25.65
N CYS A 289 9.32 2.41 26.10
CA CYS A 289 8.21 3.18 25.54
C CYS A 289 8.43 3.47 24.05
N LEU A 290 9.65 3.87 23.65
CA LEU A 290 10.00 4.06 22.24
C LEU A 290 9.91 2.77 21.44
N ALA A 291 10.43 1.65 21.97
CA ALA A 291 10.31 0.32 21.37
C ALA A 291 8.84 -0.08 21.13
N THR A 292 7.99 0.16 22.12
CA THR A 292 6.54 -0.08 22.02
C THR A 292 5.92 0.78 20.93
N SER A 293 6.19 2.08 20.90
CA SER A 293 5.69 2.99 19.88
C SER A 293 6.17 2.64 18.47
N MET A 294 7.40 2.15 18.30
CA MET A 294 7.89 1.66 17.00
C MET A 294 7.05 0.48 16.49
N LEU A 295 6.75 -0.51 17.34
CA LEU A 295 5.96 -1.68 16.97
C LEU A 295 4.50 -1.30 16.64
N LEU A 296 3.90 -0.42 17.43
CA LEU A 296 2.55 0.09 17.19
C LEU A 296 2.47 0.96 15.93
N LEU A 297 3.51 1.75 15.64
CA LEU A 297 3.60 2.51 14.40
C LEU A 297 3.67 1.59 13.18
N HIS A 298 4.54 0.56 13.22
CA HIS A 298 4.59 -0.46 12.16
C HIS A 298 3.22 -1.08 11.98
N HIS A 299 2.62 -1.56 13.07
CA HIS A 299 1.31 -2.18 13.08
C HIS A 299 0.28 -1.34 12.29
N ASP A 300 0.10 -0.09 12.68
CA ASP A 300 -0.92 0.77 12.08
C ASP A 300 -0.56 1.22 10.65
N ALA A 301 0.73 1.29 10.32
CA ALA A 301 1.18 1.64 8.97
C ALA A 301 0.81 0.58 7.93
N VAL A 302 0.82 -0.71 8.29
CA VAL A 302 0.59 -1.82 7.34
C VAL A 302 -0.84 -2.36 7.35
N ASN A 303 -1.63 -2.09 8.39
CA ASN A 303 -3.02 -2.58 8.54
C ASN A 303 -4.08 -1.73 7.81
N ASN A 304 -3.68 -0.87 6.85
CA ASN A 304 -4.56 -0.12 5.93
C ASN A 304 -5.78 0.53 6.62
N VAL A 305 -5.49 1.56 7.40
CA VAL A 305 -6.41 2.25 8.33
C VAL A 305 -7.36 3.25 7.64
N ASP A 306 -7.84 2.96 6.43
CA ASP A 306 -8.89 3.82 5.84
C ASP A 306 -10.18 3.82 6.68
N GLU A 307 -10.42 2.75 7.45
CA GLU A 307 -11.59 2.59 8.33
C GLU A 307 -11.33 2.87 9.82
N SER A 308 -10.08 2.81 10.29
CA SER A 308 -9.76 3.15 11.69
C SER A 308 -9.57 4.66 11.87
N ASN A 309 -10.01 5.20 13.01
CA ASN A 309 -9.89 6.63 13.32
C ASN A 309 -8.45 7.09 13.64
N MET A 310 -7.51 6.16 13.87
CA MET A 310 -6.17 6.47 14.36
C MET A 310 -5.13 6.40 13.23
N CYS A 311 -4.49 7.52 12.90
CA CYS A 311 -3.36 7.55 11.96
C CYS A 311 -2.11 6.94 12.61
N TRP A 312 -1.33 6.12 11.89
CA TRP A 312 -0.07 5.53 12.37
C TRP A 312 0.88 6.54 13.04
N SER A 313 0.83 7.80 12.59
CA SER A 313 1.66 8.89 13.12
C SER A 313 1.32 9.28 14.56
N VAL A 314 0.17 8.85 15.09
CA VAL A 314 -0.21 9.10 16.49
C VAL A 314 0.83 8.53 17.47
N HIS A 315 1.47 7.42 17.10
CA HIS A 315 2.47 6.76 17.95
C HIS A 315 3.76 7.57 18.08
N ALA A 316 3.99 8.56 17.21
CA ALA A 316 5.10 9.51 17.33
C ALA A 316 4.91 10.54 18.46
N SER A 317 3.68 10.69 18.98
CA SER A 317 3.41 11.55 20.15
C SER A 317 4.22 11.14 21.39
N ILE A 318 4.78 9.92 21.40
CA ILE A 318 5.68 9.47 22.44
C ILE A 318 6.90 10.38 22.60
N PHE A 319 7.40 10.98 21.51
CA PHE A 319 8.52 11.94 21.54
C PHE A 319 8.22 13.18 22.36
N ASP A 320 6.95 13.62 22.41
CA ASP A 320 6.55 14.79 23.20
C ASP A 320 6.10 14.40 24.62
N THR A 321 5.87 13.11 24.85
CA THR A 321 5.31 12.59 26.10
C THR A 321 6.41 12.22 27.09
N ILE A 322 7.54 11.70 26.60
CA ILE A 322 8.67 11.27 27.43
C ILE A 322 9.73 12.39 27.56
N PRO A 323 10.44 12.49 28.70
CA PRO A 323 11.48 13.50 28.88
C PRO A 323 12.65 13.28 27.90
N PRO A 324 13.03 14.28 27.07
CA PRO A 324 14.03 14.10 26.01
C PRO A 324 15.45 13.82 26.55
N ASN A 325 15.73 14.19 27.80
CA ASN A 325 17.01 13.93 28.46
C ASN A 325 17.13 12.51 29.07
N GLN A 326 16.09 11.69 29.00
CA GLN A 326 16.06 10.35 29.57
C GLN A 326 15.99 9.24 28.51
N ILE A 327 16.19 9.59 27.25
CA ILE A 327 16.15 8.67 26.13
C ILE A 327 17.38 8.83 25.27
N ASN A 328 17.78 7.75 24.61
CA ASN A 328 18.77 7.83 23.56
C ASN A 328 18.07 8.23 22.23
N PRO A 329 18.26 9.47 21.72
CA PRO A 329 17.62 9.89 20.47
C PRO A 329 18.16 9.16 19.24
N LEU A 330 19.26 8.41 19.37
CA LEU A 330 19.88 7.61 18.32
C LEU A 330 19.47 6.14 18.35
N CYS A 331 18.64 5.71 19.31
CA CYS A 331 18.19 4.32 19.35
C CYS A 331 17.40 3.96 18.08
N ASP A 332 17.37 2.67 17.72
CA ASP A 332 16.72 2.21 16.49
C ASP A 332 15.25 2.58 16.44
N ALA A 333 14.55 2.51 17.58
CA ALA A 333 13.14 2.87 17.66
C ALA A 333 12.90 4.36 17.36
N ALA A 334 13.71 5.26 17.94
CA ALA A 334 13.63 6.68 17.65
C ALA A 334 13.97 6.96 16.18
N SER A 335 15.02 6.30 15.65
CA SER A 335 15.45 6.45 14.26
C SER A 335 14.38 5.97 13.28
N PHE A 336 13.68 4.85 13.57
CA PHE A 336 12.59 4.32 12.76
C PHE A 336 11.38 5.27 12.74
N ILE A 337 10.91 5.72 13.90
CA ILE A 337 9.78 6.66 13.98
C ILE A 337 10.11 7.95 13.23
N ARG A 338 11.32 8.50 13.44
CA ARG A 338 11.80 9.70 12.76
C ARG A 338 11.87 9.52 11.25
N TYR A 339 12.39 8.38 10.78
CA TYR A 339 12.46 8.04 9.37
C TYR A 339 11.06 8.07 8.72
N GLN A 340 10.07 7.42 9.34
CA GLN A 340 8.71 7.40 8.81
C GLN A 340 8.10 8.80 8.72
N LEU A 341 8.30 9.63 9.75
CA LEU A 341 7.83 11.02 9.76
C LEU A 341 8.52 11.85 8.66
N ILE A 342 9.86 11.86 8.61
CA ILE A 342 10.63 12.64 7.63
C ILE A 342 10.17 12.32 6.20
N LEU A 343 10.05 11.03 5.86
CA LEU A 343 9.60 10.65 4.52
C LEU A 343 8.16 11.07 4.27
N ALA A 344 7.25 10.89 5.24
CA ALA A 344 5.87 11.32 5.10
C ALA A 344 5.75 12.84 4.88
N ARG A 345 6.58 13.66 5.54
CA ARG A 345 6.61 15.12 5.36
C ARG A 345 6.93 15.56 3.92
N THR A 346 7.62 14.74 3.13
CA THR A 346 7.90 15.05 1.71
C THR A 346 6.65 15.10 0.84
N SER A 347 5.54 14.52 1.32
CA SER A 347 4.22 14.54 0.66
C SER A 347 3.31 15.68 1.14
N GLN A 348 3.83 16.63 1.93
CA GLN A 348 3.09 17.81 2.38
C GLN A 348 3.51 19.08 1.64
N THR A 349 2.55 19.98 1.41
CA THR A 349 2.83 21.31 0.89
C THR A 349 3.59 22.13 1.93
N GLY A 350 4.34 23.15 1.51
CA GLY A 350 5.02 24.08 2.41
C GLY A 350 4.05 24.79 3.35
N ALA A 351 2.79 24.99 2.94
CA ALA A 351 1.74 25.50 3.81
C ALA A 351 1.35 24.52 4.91
N GLN A 352 1.17 23.25 4.58
CA GLN A 352 0.92 22.19 5.56
C GLN A 352 2.10 22.04 6.53
N LEU A 353 3.33 22.07 6.03
CA LEU A 353 4.54 21.97 6.86
C LEU A 353 4.65 23.12 7.88
N ARG A 354 4.34 24.36 7.49
CA ARG A 354 4.33 25.51 8.43
C ARG A 354 3.32 25.37 9.55
N ASN A 355 2.17 24.75 9.25
CA ASN A 355 1.07 24.59 10.21
C ASN A 355 1.18 23.28 11.00
N THR A 356 2.15 22.44 10.66
CA THR A 356 2.37 21.15 11.31
C THR A 356 3.14 21.37 12.61
N LYS A 357 2.63 20.78 13.70
CA LYS A 357 3.43 20.60 14.91
C LYS A 357 4.41 19.45 14.70
N LEU A 358 5.71 19.76 14.67
CA LEU A 358 6.77 18.75 14.66
C LEU A 358 7.01 18.23 16.08
N HIS A 359 7.32 16.94 16.21
CA HIS A 359 7.65 16.32 17.49
C HIS A 359 9.09 16.64 17.93
N SER A 360 9.34 16.63 19.23
CA SER A 360 10.62 17.04 19.83
C SER A 360 11.85 16.37 19.20
N LEU A 361 11.80 15.04 18.99
CA LEU A 361 12.91 14.26 18.42
C LEU A 361 12.96 14.26 16.89
N GLU A 362 11.96 14.84 16.20
CA GLU A 362 12.09 15.19 14.79
C GLU A 362 13.02 16.40 14.63
N THR A 363 12.92 17.36 15.55
CA THR A 363 13.62 18.65 15.50
C THR A 363 14.91 18.73 16.32
N ALA A 364 15.17 17.74 17.18
CA ALA A 364 16.39 17.69 17.97
C ALA A 364 17.65 17.68 17.08
N GLU A 365 18.79 18.13 17.60
CA GLU A 365 20.11 18.07 16.95
C GLU A 365 20.67 16.64 16.95
N TRP A 366 19.84 15.65 16.62
CA TRP A 366 20.17 14.22 16.65
C TRP A 366 21.29 13.89 15.67
N TYR A 367 21.39 14.59 14.54
CA TYR A 367 22.43 14.33 13.55
C TYR A 367 23.83 14.68 14.08
N ASP A 368 23.95 15.75 14.86
CA ASP A 368 25.23 16.20 15.43
C ASP A 368 25.74 15.24 16.52
N MET A 369 24.85 14.40 17.06
CA MET A 369 25.20 13.35 18.02
C MET A 369 25.76 12.09 17.34
N ILE A 370 25.65 11.96 16.01
CA ILE A 370 26.07 10.75 15.29
C ILE A 370 27.58 10.77 15.10
N PRO A 371 28.29 9.68 15.46
CA PRO A 371 29.72 9.56 15.17
C PRO A 371 30.00 9.76 13.68
N GLN A 372 31.03 10.54 13.33
CA GLN A 372 31.34 10.88 11.93
C GLN A 372 31.55 9.64 11.05
N ASN A 373 32.12 8.57 11.61
CA ASN A 373 32.29 7.30 10.93
C ASN A 373 30.94 6.61 10.65
N GLU A 374 29.91 6.80 11.47
CA GLU A 374 28.61 6.12 11.35
C GLU A 374 27.59 6.90 10.51
N ALA A 375 27.80 8.20 10.29
CA ALA A 375 26.86 9.05 9.54
C ALA A 375 26.54 8.53 8.11
N GLN A 376 27.50 7.85 7.48
CA GLN A 376 27.36 7.26 6.14
C GLN A 376 27.10 5.74 6.15
N CYS A 377 27.10 5.12 7.33
CA CYS A 377 26.79 3.71 7.47
C CYS A 377 25.29 3.49 7.25
N ILE A 378 24.93 2.53 6.42
CA ILE A 378 23.54 2.19 6.12
C ILE A 378 22.92 1.55 7.36
N ASN A 379 21.83 2.15 7.87
CA ASN A 379 21.05 1.52 8.93
C ASN A 379 20.32 0.29 8.36
N GLY A 380 20.50 -0.86 9.00
CA GLY A 380 19.97 -2.13 8.51
C GLY A 380 18.46 -2.18 8.39
N VAL A 381 17.71 -1.44 9.23
CA VAL A 381 16.25 -1.45 9.20
C VAL A 381 15.69 -0.39 8.25
N LEU A 382 16.39 0.73 8.06
CA LEU A 382 15.90 1.83 7.23
C LEU A 382 16.31 1.69 5.76
N GLY A 383 17.45 1.03 5.49
CA GLY A 383 17.99 0.87 4.13
C GLY A 383 18.73 2.10 3.58
N LEU A 384 18.95 3.13 4.41
CA LEU A 384 19.76 4.30 4.10
C LEU A 384 20.60 4.75 5.31
N SER A 385 21.55 5.65 5.08
CA SER A 385 22.38 6.23 6.14
C SER A 385 21.71 7.39 6.88
N PRO A 386 22.08 7.66 8.14
CA PRO A 386 21.57 8.80 8.89
C PRO A 386 21.84 10.16 8.21
N GLN A 387 23.00 10.31 7.55
CA GLN A 387 23.32 11.52 6.78
C GLN A 387 22.33 11.75 5.64
N LEU A 388 21.95 10.70 4.91
CA LEU A 388 20.95 10.85 3.86
C LEU A 388 19.58 11.23 4.41
N LEU A 389 19.18 10.62 5.54
CA LEU A 389 17.92 10.95 6.20
C LEU A 389 17.89 12.41 6.68
N PHE A 390 19.00 12.88 7.24
CA PHE A 390 19.17 14.28 7.62
C PHE A 390 19.00 15.21 6.42
N LEU A 391 19.67 14.91 5.29
CA LEU A 391 19.54 15.71 4.07
C LEU A 391 18.09 15.80 3.56
N ILE A 392 17.35 14.69 3.55
CA ILE A 392 15.92 14.69 3.16
C ILE A 392 15.08 15.57 4.11
N SER A 393 15.33 15.49 5.42
CA SER A 393 14.67 16.33 6.42
C SER A 393 14.97 17.82 6.17
N SER A 394 16.25 18.16 5.99
CA SER A 394 16.69 19.53 5.78
C SER A 394 16.13 20.12 4.48
N ILE A 395 16.06 19.38 3.37
CA ILE A 395 15.39 19.81 2.13
C ILE A 395 13.92 20.16 2.41
N THR A 396 13.24 19.31 3.17
CA THR A 396 11.83 19.49 3.51
C THR A 396 11.62 20.71 4.40
N ALA A 397 12.48 20.94 5.40
CA ALA A 397 12.43 22.10 6.28
C ALA A 397 12.61 23.42 5.50
N LEU A 398 13.54 23.49 4.55
CA LEU A 398 13.76 24.67 3.71
C LEU A 398 12.52 25.05 2.89
N SER A 399 11.72 24.06 2.47
CA SER A 399 10.50 24.29 1.70
C SER A 399 9.36 24.92 2.51
N ALA A 400 9.41 24.84 3.84
CA ALA A 400 8.40 25.45 4.71
C ALA A 400 8.61 26.97 4.85
N ASP A 401 9.85 27.45 4.79
CA ASP A 401 10.21 28.84 5.02
C ASP A 401 9.86 29.72 3.79
N LYS A 402 9.18 30.86 3.99
CA LYS A 402 8.81 31.84 2.95
C LYS A 402 9.48 33.22 3.08
N SER A 403 10.40 33.42 4.02
CA SER A 403 11.04 34.73 4.19
C SER A 403 11.81 35.15 2.92
N SER A 404 11.46 36.31 2.37
CA SER A 404 12.00 36.86 1.12
C SER A 404 13.46 37.30 1.24
N SER A 405 13.94 37.67 2.43
CA SER A 405 15.36 37.98 2.68
C SER A 405 16.27 36.73 2.65
N ILE A 406 15.67 35.52 2.68
CA ILE A 406 16.37 34.24 2.80
C ILE A 406 16.42 33.50 1.44
N MET A 407 15.84 34.03 0.35
CA MET A 407 15.80 33.29 -0.93
C MET A 407 17.20 33.02 -1.52
N ALA A 408 18.12 33.98 -1.43
CA ALA A 408 19.52 33.79 -1.82
C ALA A 408 20.25 32.78 -0.91
N HIS A 409 19.96 32.81 0.40
CA HIS A 409 20.50 31.84 1.36
C HIS A 409 19.94 30.43 1.14
N LYS A 410 18.66 30.29 0.78
CA LYS A 410 18.00 29.02 0.43
C LYS A 410 18.63 28.40 -0.80
N LEU A 411 18.88 29.18 -1.85
CA LEU A 411 19.51 28.65 -3.06
C LEU A 411 20.95 28.19 -2.79
N SER A 412 21.74 28.98 -2.05
CA SER A 412 23.10 28.62 -1.65
C SER A 412 23.12 27.35 -0.80
N TYR A 413 22.21 27.23 0.18
CA TYR A 413 22.11 26.05 1.02
C TYR A 413 21.62 24.82 0.25
N ALA A 414 20.67 24.99 -0.68
CA ALA A 414 20.24 23.92 -1.58
C ALA A 414 21.38 23.44 -2.50
N GLN A 415 22.24 24.36 -3.00
CA GLN A 415 23.44 24.00 -3.77
C GLN A 415 24.44 23.20 -2.93
N MET A 416 24.65 23.58 -1.67
CA MET A 416 25.48 22.81 -0.74
C MET A 416 24.92 21.39 -0.54
N GLN A 417 23.61 21.26 -0.34
CA GLN A 417 22.95 19.97 -0.17
C GLN A 417 23.01 19.11 -1.44
N ASP A 418 22.83 19.69 -2.63
CA ASP A 418 22.97 18.96 -3.90
C ASP A 418 24.41 18.43 -4.05
N ALA A 419 25.42 19.24 -3.75
CA ALA A 419 26.81 18.79 -3.75
C ALA A 419 27.07 17.67 -2.72
N GLN A 420 26.51 17.77 -1.51
CA GLN A 420 26.60 16.73 -0.50
C GLN A 420 25.93 15.42 -0.96
N LEU A 421 24.74 15.49 -1.54
CA LEU A 421 24.04 14.33 -2.10
C LEU A 421 24.82 13.69 -3.24
N GLN A 422 25.46 14.47 -4.11
CA GLN A 422 26.27 13.97 -5.21
C GLN A 422 27.53 13.23 -4.71
N ALA A 423 28.19 13.80 -3.70
CA ALA A 423 29.39 13.24 -3.09
C ALA A 423 29.11 12.09 -2.10
N LEU A 424 27.87 11.95 -1.62
CA LEU A 424 27.53 10.96 -0.60
C LEU A 424 27.83 9.53 -1.09
N ARG A 425 28.53 8.77 -0.25
CA ARG A 425 28.85 7.36 -0.44
C ARG A 425 28.39 6.59 0.79
N GLN A 426 27.29 5.88 0.66
CA GLN A 426 26.75 5.04 1.72
C GLN A 426 27.45 3.69 1.71
N TRP A 427 27.64 3.09 2.89
CA TRP A 427 28.38 1.83 3.03
C TRP A 427 27.82 0.94 4.14
N THR A 428 28.13 -0.35 4.09
CA THR A 428 27.93 -1.31 5.18
C THR A 428 29.00 -2.39 5.11
N THR A 429 29.41 -2.94 6.25
CA THR A 429 30.35 -4.07 6.33
C THR A 429 29.71 -5.33 6.90
N GLU A 430 28.42 -5.28 7.25
CA GLU A 430 27.74 -6.36 7.95
C GLU A 430 27.26 -7.49 7.04
N VAL A 431 27.12 -7.21 5.75
CA VAL A 431 26.67 -8.14 4.71
C VAL A 431 27.67 -8.19 3.56
N THR A 432 27.74 -9.33 2.87
CA THR A 432 28.62 -9.57 1.70
C THR A 432 27.83 -10.22 0.56
N GLY A 433 28.44 -10.31 -0.64
CA GLY A 433 27.83 -10.94 -1.81
C GLY A 433 26.56 -10.23 -2.30
N SER A 434 25.60 -10.97 -2.84
CA SER A 434 24.38 -10.40 -3.43
C SER A 434 23.55 -9.59 -2.42
N ALA A 435 23.52 -9.97 -1.14
CA ALA A 435 22.84 -9.19 -0.11
C ALA A 435 23.46 -7.78 0.05
N HIS A 436 24.79 -7.68 -0.03
CA HIS A 436 25.49 -6.41 0.00
C HIS A 436 25.16 -5.53 -1.21
N GLU A 437 25.12 -6.12 -2.41
CA GLU A 437 24.74 -5.42 -3.63
C GLU A 437 23.31 -4.86 -3.55
N ILE A 438 22.36 -5.65 -3.03
CA ILE A 438 20.96 -5.21 -2.84
C ILE A 438 20.85 -4.08 -1.83
N VAL A 439 21.58 -4.15 -0.71
CA VAL A 439 21.58 -3.08 0.30
C VAL A 439 22.16 -1.78 -0.27
N LEU A 440 23.30 -1.86 -0.98
CA LEU A 440 23.90 -0.68 -1.62
C LEU A 440 23.01 -0.10 -2.72
N ALA A 441 22.41 -0.95 -3.55
CA ALA A 441 21.47 -0.52 -4.58
C ALA A 441 20.23 0.16 -3.97
N THR A 442 19.69 -0.40 -2.87
CA THR A 442 18.58 0.19 -2.13
C THR A 442 18.94 1.58 -1.59
N ALA A 443 20.08 1.70 -0.91
CA ALA A 443 20.56 2.97 -0.38
C ALA A 443 20.79 4.01 -1.51
N GLU A 444 21.29 3.57 -2.66
CA GLU A 444 21.47 4.43 -3.83
C GLU A 444 20.14 4.94 -4.41
N THR A 445 19.07 4.14 -4.40
CA THR A 445 17.75 4.64 -4.80
C THR A 445 17.28 5.81 -3.93
N TYR A 446 17.52 5.77 -2.62
CA TYR A 446 17.23 6.90 -1.72
C TYR A 446 18.05 8.14 -2.09
N ARG A 447 19.34 7.98 -2.43
CA ARG A 447 20.22 9.11 -2.76
C ARG A 447 19.79 9.80 -4.07
N LEU A 448 19.44 9.01 -5.09
CA LEU A 448 18.92 9.54 -6.36
C LEU A 448 17.56 10.21 -6.17
N ALA A 449 16.66 9.58 -5.42
CA ALA A 449 15.36 10.14 -5.10
C ALA A 449 15.46 11.45 -4.31
N ALA A 450 16.42 11.57 -3.39
CA ALA A 450 16.71 12.82 -2.66
C ALA A 450 17.20 13.95 -3.58
N GLN A 451 18.03 13.65 -4.59
CA GLN A 451 18.44 14.65 -5.58
C GLN A 451 17.28 15.11 -6.45
N ILE A 452 16.44 14.17 -6.91
CA ILE A 452 15.23 14.50 -7.66
C ILE A 452 14.32 15.37 -6.80
N TYR A 453 14.06 14.96 -5.56
CA TYR A 453 13.23 15.71 -4.62
C TYR A 453 13.77 17.12 -4.38
N LEU A 454 15.07 17.28 -4.10
CA LEU A 454 15.71 18.59 -3.95
C LEU A 454 15.49 19.49 -5.18
N ARG A 455 15.78 18.96 -6.37
CA ARG A 455 15.68 19.71 -7.64
C ARG A 455 14.24 20.14 -7.93
N CYS A 456 13.28 19.24 -7.74
CA CYS A 456 11.88 19.56 -7.93
C CYS A 456 11.35 20.53 -6.86
N ARG A 457 11.71 20.29 -5.58
CA ARG A 457 11.16 21.01 -4.43
C ARG A 457 11.75 22.40 -4.25
N LEU A 458 13.06 22.56 -4.41
CA LEU A 458 13.77 23.81 -4.10
C LEU A 458 14.17 24.61 -5.34
N TYR A 459 14.55 23.94 -6.44
CA TYR A 459 14.85 24.66 -7.70
C TYR A 459 13.63 24.86 -8.59
N GLY A 460 12.52 24.18 -8.30
CA GLY A 460 11.31 24.20 -9.11
C GLY A 460 11.49 23.50 -10.45
N TYR A 461 12.45 22.58 -10.56
CA TYR A 461 12.59 21.80 -11.79
C TYR A 461 11.38 20.91 -11.96
N THR A 462 10.78 20.94 -13.14
CA THR A 462 9.72 20.00 -13.46
C THR A 462 10.33 18.65 -13.83
N ARG A 463 9.47 17.64 -13.89
CA ARG A 463 9.82 16.31 -14.41
C ARG A 463 10.36 16.28 -15.85
N PHE A 464 10.19 17.35 -16.62
CA PHE A 464 10.72 17.47 -17.98
C PHE A 464 12.11 18.11 -18.03
N HIS A 465 12.61 18.64 -16.91
CA HIS A 465 13.97 19.17 -16.86
C HIS A 465 14.99 18.03 -17.10
N PRO A 466 16.00 18.20 -17.99
CA PRO A 466 16.96 17.14 -18.31
C PRO A 466 17.66 16.55 -17.07
N ALA A 467 18.07 17.42 -16.14
CA ALA A 467 18.70 17.02 -14.89
C ALA A 467 17.79 16.20 -13.94
N VAL A 468 16.47 16.28 -14.10
CA VAL A 468 15.50 15.44 -13.38
C VAL A 468 15.25 14.14 -14.15
N ALA A 469 15.09 14.23 -15.48
CA ALA A 469 14.86 13.08 -16.34
C ALA A 469 16.01 12.06 -16.28
N GLU A 470 17.25 12.51 -16.32
CA GLU A 470 18.44 11.64 -16.21
C GLU A 470 18.48 10.89 -14.87
N LEU A 471 18.26 11.60 -13.76
CA LEU A 471 18.20 10.99 -12.43
C LEU A 471 17.01 10.03 -12.30
N SER A 472 15.85 10.40 -12.88
CA SER A 472 14.65 9.57 -12.88
C SER A 472 14.92 8.24 -13.60
N ASP A 473 15.62 8.28 -14.73
CA ASP A 473 15.96 7.08 -15.50
C ASP A 473 16.93 6.16 -14.75
N ALA A 474 17.95 6.73 -14.11
CA ALA A 474 18.85 5.98 -13.24
C ALA A 474 18.11 5.33 -12.06
N LEU A 475 17.23 6.10 -11.40
CA LEU A 475 16.43 5.64 -10.28
C LEU A 475 15.48 4.49 -10.68
N ILE A 476 14.76 4.63 -11.79
CA ILE A 476 13.85 3.60 -12.31
C ILE A 476 14.64 2.33 -12.64
N SER A 477 15.79 2.46 -13.31
CA SER A 477 16.63 1.31 -13.63
C SER A 477 17.04 0.54 -12.38
N LEU A 478 17.45 1.23 -11.31
CA LEU A 478 17.79 0.60 -10.04
C LEU A 478 16.58 -0.07 -9.38
N ILE A 479 15.44 0.61 -9.28
CA ILE A 479 14.22 0.04 -8.68
C ILE A 479 13.79 -1.23 -9.42
N LEU A 480 13.85 -1.24 -10.75
CA LEU A 480 13.49 -2.42 -11.54
C LEU A 480 14.46 -3.60 -11.32
N SER A 481 15.70 -3.34 -10.91
CA SER A 481 16.69 -4.38 -10.58
C SER A 481 16.54 -4.96 -9.18
N LEU A 482 15.93 -4.25 -8.24
CA LEU A 482 15.78 -4.69 -6.85
C LEU A 482 14.79 -5.85 -6.72
N PRO A 483 15.02 -6.83 -5.83
CA PRO A 483 14.13 -7.97 -5.65
C PRO A 483 12.78 -7.53 -5.08
N VAL A 484 11.71 -8.08 -5.62
CA VAL A 484 10.32 -7.90 -5.16
C VAL A 484 9.72 -9.19 -4.61
N THR A 485 10.51 -10.27 -4.63
CA THR A 485 10.22 -11.61 -4.14
C THR A 485 11.52 -12.34 -3.81
N GLY A 486 11.42 -13.45 -3.07
CA GLY A 486 12.53 -14.33 -2.74
C GLY A 486 13.29 -13.93 -1.46
N PRO A 487 14.44 -14.58 -1.20
CA PRO A 487 15.13 -14.47 0.09
C PRO A 487 15.74 -13.08 0.34
N LEU A 488 16.15 -12.37 -0.72
CA LEU A 488 16.74 -11.03 -0.61
C LEU A 488 15.71 -9.89 -0.66
N TYR A 489 14.43 -10.21 -0.90
CA TYR A 489 13.35 -9.22 -0.79
C TYR A 489 12.99 -9.02 0.69
N THR A 490 13.16 -7.81 1.20
CA THR A 490 12.87 -7.47 2.60
C THR A 490 12.21 -6.09 2.69
N ALA A 491 11.80 -5.70 3.91
CA ALA A 491 11.07 -4.47 4.16
C ALA A 491 11.85 -3.17 3.91
N ILE A 492 13.18 -3.24 3.68
CA ILE A 492 13.97 -2.07 3.23
C ILE A 492 13.68 -1.69 1.77
N TYR A 493 12.81 -2.43 1.07
CA TYR A 493 12.42 -2.11 -0.31
C TYR A 493 11.98 -0.64 -0.42
N PRO A 494 12.51 0.13 -1.39
CA PRO A 494 12.48 1.59 -1.34
C PRO A 494 11.13 2.16 -1.82
N ILE A 495 10.13 2.20 -0.93
CA ILE A 495 8.78 2.72 -1.24
C ILE A 495 8.80 4.23 -1.51
N TRP A 496 9.53 5.02 -0.71
CA TRP A 496 9.66 6.45 -0.96
C TRP A 496 10.37 6.76 -2.29
N PRO A 497 11.51 6.14 -2.63
CA PRO A 497 12.11 6.30 -3.95
C PRO A 497 11.20 5.86 -5.10
N LEU A 498 10.42 4.79 -4.93
CA LEU A 498 9.39 4.39 -5.90
C LEU A 498 8.34 5.49 -6.10
N TRP A 499 7.88 6.14 -5.04
CA TRP A 499 6.97 7.26 -5.12
C TRP A 499 7.57 8.42 -5.92
N ILE A 500 8.80 8.84 -5.60
CA ILE A 500 9.53 9.89 -6.35
C ILE A 500 9.67 9.52 -7.84
N ALA A 501 10.04 8.27 -8.15
CA ALA A 501 10.17 7.79 -9.52
C ALA A 501 8.83 7.87 -10.27
N CYS A 502 7.74 7.40 -9.65
CA CYS A 502 6.41 7.43 -10.25
C CYS A 502 5.91 8.84 -10.62
N LEU A 503 6.26 9.84 -9.80
CA LEU A 503 5.86 11.23 -10.02
C LEU A 503 6.66 11.91 -11.13
N THR A 504 7.92 11.51 -11.31
CA THR A 504 8.84 12.17 -12.25
C THR A 504 8.97 11.45 -13.59
N CYS A 505 8.50 10.21 -13.73
CA CYS A 505 8.60 9.44 -14.97
C CYS A 505 7.36 9.52 -15.86
N ASN A 506 7.54 9.32 -17.18
CA ASN A 506 6.46 9.24 -18.18
C ASN A 506 5.49 8.07 -17.92
N ALA A 507 4.38 8.02 -18.66
CA ALA A 507 3.34 7.01 -18.47
C ALA A 507 3.89 5.59 -18.59
N ASP A 508 4.59 5.28 -19.68
CA ASP A 508 5.19 3.96 -19.93
C ASP A 508 6.10 3.49 -18.79
N LYS A 509 7.00 4.36 -18.32
CA LYS A 509 7.92 4.02 -17.22
C LYS A 509 7.16 3.82 -15.90
N ARG A 510 6.11 4.63 -15.66
CA ARG A 510 5.26 4.45 -14.48
C ARG A 510 4.53 3.11 -14.53
N ASP A 511 4.02 2.70 -15.68
CA ASP A 511 3.36 1.40 -15.79
C ASP A 511 4.32 0.23 -15.60
N ARG A 512 5.57 0.35 -16.09
CA ARG A 512 6.63 -0.63 -15.78
C ARG A 512 6.90 -0.72 -14.28
N LEU A 513 6.95 0.41 -13.56
CA LEU A 513 7.10 0.42 -12.11
C LEU A 513 5.90 -0.24 -11.40
N TYR A 514 4.68 0.03 -11.86
CA TYR A 514 3.46 -0.58 -11.32
C TYR A 514 3.48 -2.10 -11.52
N GLN A 515 3.81 -2.57 -12.73
CA GLN A 515 3.93 -4.00 -13.03
C GLN A 515 5.03 -4.65 -12.18
N ARG A 516 6.16 -3.94 -11.96
CA ARG A 516 7.25 -4.46 -11.14
C ARG A 516 6.81 -4.80 -9.72
N VAL A 517 5.95 -3.98 -9.12
CA VAL A 517 5.56 -4.09 -7.71
C VAL A 517 4.25 -4.82 -7.47
N VAL A 518 3.64 -5.42 -8.51
CA VAL A 518 2.45 -6.28 -8.37
C VAL A 518 2.64 -7.37 -7.30
N PRO A 519 3.77 -8.10 -7.24
CA PRO A 519 3.97 -9.12 -6.20
C PRO A 519 3.90 -8.55 -4.78
N ILE A 520 4.44 -7.35 -4.56
CA ILE A 520 4.41 -6.67 -3.26
C ILE A 520 2.97 -6.23 -2.93
N ARG A 521 2.28 -5.63 -3.92
CA ARG A 521 0.93 -5.10 -3.76
C ARG A 521 -0.09 -6.19 -3.41
N GLU A 522 0.04 -7.36 -4.01
CA GLU A 522 -0.94 -8.45 -3.89
C GLU A 522 -0.53 -9.51 -2.86
N GLY A 523 0.77 -9.65 -2.59
CA GLY A 523 1.31 -10.72 -1.75
C GLY A 523 1.65 -10.32 -0.32
N ASP A 524 1.88 -9.02 -0.04
CA ASP A 524 2.44 -8.59 1.24
C ASP A 524 1.66 -7.45 1.91
N LYS A 525 1.53 -7.57 3.22
CA LYS A 525 1.05 -6.49 4.09
C LYS A 525 2.12 -5.40 4.17
N SER A 526 1.87 -4.25 3.54
CA SER A 526 2.85 -3.16 3.40
C SER A 526 2.17 -1.79 3.20
N THR A 527 2.95 -0.72 3.21
CA THR A 527 2.50 0.67 2.97
C THR A 527 2.25 0.97 1.48
N LEU A 528 2.74 0.11 0.58
CA LEU A 528 2.73 0.32 -0.87
C LEU A 528 1.33 0.56 -1.47
N PRO A 529 0.25 -0.17 -1.10
CA PRO A 529 -1.06 0.04 -1.71
C PRO A 529 -1.59 1.46 -1.55
N ALA A 530 -1.41 2.08 -0.38
CA ALA A 530 -1.82 3.46 -0.13
C ALA A 530 -1.01 4.45 -0.98
N VAL A 531 0.29 4.20 -1.14
CA VAL A 531 1.20 5.01 -1.98
C VAL A 531 0.79 4.93 -3.45
N LEU A 532 0.57 3.73 -3.99
CA LEU A 532 0.14 3.55 -5.37
C LEU A 532 -1.23 4.18 -5.63
N ARG A 533 -2.16 4.10 -4.67
CA ARG A 533 -3.46 4.78 -4.77
C ARG A 533 -3.29 6.29 -4.88
N ARG A 534 -2.40 6.88 -4.08
CA ARG A 534 -2.09 8.33 -4.17
C ARG A 534 -1.48 8.69 -5.51
N VAL A 535 -0.50 7.92 -6.00
CA VAL A 535 0.13 8.15 -7.32
C VAL A 535 -0.93 8.05 -8.43
N SER A 536 -1.80 7.04 -8.39
CA SER A 536 -2.87 6.88 -9.38
C SER A 536 -3.80 8.09 -9.41
N GLY A 537 -4.17 8.63 -8.24
CA GLY A 537 -4.98 9.84 -8.16
C GLY A 537 -4.31 11.08 -8.80
N LEU A 538 -2.98 11.15 -8.82
CA LEU A 538 -2.20 12.26 -9.39
C LEU A 538 -1.99 12.16 -10.91
N ARG A 539 -2.33 11.02 -11.54
CA ARG A 539 -2.04 10.76 -12.97
C ARG A 539 -2.61 11.85 -13.89
N SER A 540 -3.86 12.25 -13.69
CA SER A 540 -4.52 13.28 -14.50
C SER A 540 -3.90 14.67 -14.33
N TRP A 541 -3.32 14.98 -13.16
CA TRP A 541 -2.58 16.22 -12.96
C TRP A 541 -1.23 16.17 -13.67
N LEU A 542 -0.51 15.05 -13.55
CA LEU A 542 0.78 14.84 -14.21
C LEU A 542 0.68 14.87 -15.74
N ALA A 543 -0.39 14.31 -16.31
CA ALA A 543 -0.63 14.29 -17.76
C ALA A 543 -0.96 15.68 -18.34
N ARG A 544 -1.49 16.60 -17.52
CA ARG A 544 -1.84 17.97 -17.95
C ARG A 544 -0.67 18.96 -17.88
N GLN A 545 0.51 18.53 -17.43
CA GLN A 545 1.67 19.40 -17.33
C GLN A 545 2.24 19.74 -18.71
N ASN A 546 2.66 21.00 -18.90
CA ASN A 546 3.28 21.44 -20.14
C ASN A 546 4.71 20.88 -20.25
N THR A 547 4.99 20.11 -21.30
CA THR A 547 6.28 19.45 -21.56
C THR A 547 7.43 20.42 -21.81
N GLU A 548 7.13 21.62 -22.32
CA GLU A 548 8.12 22.65 -22.64
C GLU A 548 8.58 23.44 -21.40
N VAL A 549 7.85 23.31 -20.29
CA VAL A 549 8.16 24.02 -19.05
C VAL A 549 9.12 23.17 -18.22
N HIS A 550 10.41 23.49 -18.30
CA HIS A 550 11.45 22.81 -17.51
C HIS A 550 11.57 23.33 -16.06
N ARG A 551 11.05 24.53 -15.78
CA ARG A 551 11.07 25.13 -14.44
C ARG A 551 9.75 25.80 -14.12
N HIS A 552 9.18 25.46 -12.98
CA HIS A 552 7.96 26.02 -12.43
C HIS A 552 8.09 26.11 -10.90
N GLU A 553 8.13 27.33 -10.36
CA GLU A 553 8.26 27.53 -8.92
C GLU A 553 7.00 27.03 -8.22
N GLY A 554 7.17 26.21 -7.17
CA GLY A 554 6.04 25.61 -6.47
C GLY A 554 5.42 24.41 -7.18
N TRP A 555 6.01 23.89 -8.28
CA TRP A 555 5.52 22.70 -8.99
C TRP A 555 5.22 21.53 -8.04
N TRP A 556 6.11 21.29 -7.06
CA TRP A 556 5.92 20.24 -6.07
C TRP A 556 4.74 20.51 -5.13
N ASP A 557 4.55 21.76 -4.71
CA ASP A 557 3.43 22.15 -3.85
C ASP A 557 2.10 22.00 -4.58
N GLU A 558 2.02 22.51 -5.80
CA GLU A 558 0.81 22.41 -6.64
C GLU A 558 0.43 20.95 -6.89
N MET A 559 1.40 20.07 -7.14
CA MET A 559 1.16 18.63 -7.29
C MET A 559 0.50 18.02 -6.04
N LEU A 560 0.86 18.51 -4.85
CA LEU A 560 0.40 17.95 -3.58
C LEU A 560 -0.94 18.51 -3.11
N GLU A 561 -1.43 19.60 -3.71
CA GLU A 561 -2.73 20.19 -3.38
C GLU A 561 -3.89 19.17 -3.52
N PRO A 562 -4.97 19.29 -2.72
CA PRO A 562 -6.09 18.35 -2.74
C PRO A 562 -6.70 18.17 -4.14
N ASP A 563 -6.82 19.24 -4.91
CA ASP A 563 -7.44 19.26 -6.24
C ASP A 563 -6.59 18.59 -7.33
N SER A 564 -5.31 18.35 -7.05
CA SER A 564 -4.38 17.70 -7.96
C SER A 564 -4.54 16.18 -7.97
N SER A 565 -5.30 15.61 -7.02
CA SER A 565 -5.49 14.17 -6.90
C SER A 565 -6.95 13.77 -6.73
N ALA A 566 -7.40 12.75 -7.47
CA ALA A 566 -8.68 12.09 -7.21
C ALA A 566 -8.76 11.40 -5.83
N HIS A 567 -7.62 11.25 -5.15
CA HIS A 567 -7.49 10.66 -3.82
C HIS A 567 -6.73 11.61 -2.89
N ALA A 568 -7.39 12.69 -2.49
CA ALA A 568 -6.86 13.64 -1.51
C ALA A 568 -6.48 12.93 -0.19
N ILE A 569 -5.28 13.21 0.30
CA ILE A 569 -4.88 12.81 1.66
C ILE A 569 -5.63 13.73 2.61
N ARG A 570 -6.36 13.16 3.57
CA ARG A 570 -7.03 13.96 4.60
C ARG A 570 -6.01 14.81 5.35
N THR A 571 -6.39 16.02 5.71
CA THR A 571 -5.48 16.99 6.37
C THR A 571 -4.95 16.51 7.73
N ASP A 572 -5.62 15.55 8.37
CA ASP A 572 -5.25 14.93 9.64
C ASP A 572 -4.43 13.63 9.48
N ARG A 573 -4.06 13.25 8.25
CA ARG A 573 -3.35 12.00 7.96
C ARG A 573 -2.05 12.24 7.23
N LEU A 574 -1.09 11.33 7.46
CA LEU A 574 0.19 11.29 6.78
C LEU A 574 0.27 10.05 5.90
N LEU A 575 0.77 10.21 4.67
CA LEU A 575 1.08 9.08 3.79
C LEU A 575 2.36 8.42 4.31
N CYS A 576 2.26 7.16 4.74
CA CYS A 576 3.43 6.39 5.14
C CYS A 576 4.22 6.00 3.88
N LEU A 577 5.43 6.55 3.75
CA LEU A 577 6.27 6.38 2.57
C LEU A 577 7.52 5.53 2.82
N GLY A 578 7.78 5.17 4.09
CA GLY A 578 8.94 4.39 4.47
C GLY A 578 8.69 2.91 4.60
#